data_AF-X1TUG4-F1
#
_entry.id   AF-X1TUG4-F1
#
_cell.length_a   1.000
_cell.length_b   1.000
_cell.length_c   1.000
_cell.angle_alpha   90.00
_cell.angle_beta   90.00
_cell.angle_gamma   90.00
#
_symmetry.space_group_name_H-M   'P 1'
#
loop_
_entity.id
_entity.type
_entity.pdbx_description
1 polymer ?
#
loop_
_entity_poly.entity_id
_entity_poly.type
_entity_poly.pdbx_seq_one_letter_code
_entity_poly.pdbx_strand_id
1 'polypeptide(L)' 'MTILLNPKQHKRYYPDAKSKEIMLKTIEFFENKGKAKIKEDDHERVWYSDFLEFQKKN' A
#
# COMPACT_ATOMS: atom_id res chain seq x y z
N MET A 1 2.00 -10.72 -20.05
CA MET A 1 2.83 -9.71 -19.37
C MET A 1 2.78 -9.97 -17.88
N THR A 2 3.90 -10.29 -17.24
CA THR A 2 3.97 -10.46 -15.79
C THR A 2 4.27 -9.11 -15.17
N ILE A 3 3.29 -8.52 -14.50
CA ILE A 3 3.49 -7.27 -13.75
C ILE A 3 4.21 -7.63 -12.45
N LEU A 4 5.38 -7.04 -12.22
CA LEU A 4 6.23 -7.31 -11.04
C LEU A 4 5.49 -7.04 -9.71
N LEU A 5 4.60 -6.05 -9.70
CA LEU A 5 3.78 -5.66 -8.55
C LEU A 5 2.30 -5.62 -8.97
N ASN A 6 1.62 -6.77 -8.87
CA ASN A 6 0.18 -6.85 -9.10
C ASN A 6 -0.55 -7.01 -7.74
N PRO A 7 -1.18 -5.96 -7.20
CA PRO A 7 -1.90 -6.06 -5.94
C PRO A 7 -3.05 -7.08 -5.99
N LYS A 8 -3.67 -7.30 -7.16
CA LYS A 8 -4.73 -8.31 -7.37
C LYS A 8 -4.20 -9.75 -7.44
N GLN A 9 -2.90 -9.93 -7.62
CA GLN A 9 -2.24 -11.23 -7.69
C GLN A 9 -0.95 -11.23 -6.86
N HIS A 10 -1.03 -10.67 -5.65
CA HIS A 10 0.12 -10.55 -4.76
C HIS A 10 0.59 -11.93 -4.27
N LYS A 11 1.57 -12.49 -4.98
CA LYS A 11 2.20 -13.80 -4.69
C LYS A 11 3.66 -13.59 -4.34
N ARG A 12 3.90 -13.19 -3.08
CA ARG A 12 5.25 -13.04 -2.50
C ARG A 12 5.41 -13.97 -1.30
N TYR A 13 6.59 -14.57 -1.17
CA TYR A 13 6.98 -15.31 0.02
C TYR A 13 7.26 -14.36 1.18
N TYR A 14 6.74 -14.70 2.35
CA TYR A 14 6.99 -14.00 3.60
C TYR A 14 7.51 -15.01 4.63
N PRO A 15 8.57 -14.67 5.39
CA PRO A 15 9.14 -15.56 6.39
C PRO A 15 8.21 -15.77 7.59
N ASP A 16 7.29 -14.84 7.85
CA ASP A 16 6.32 -14.92 8.95
C ASP A 16 4.94 -14.36 8.54
N ALA A 17 3.91 -14.77 9.28
CA ALA A 17 2.52 -14.41 9.00
C ALA A 17 2.24 -12.92 9.24
N LYS A 18 2.91 -12.28 10.21
CA LYS A 18 2.69 -10.87 10.54
C LYS A 18 3.20 -9.96 9.43
N SER A 19 4.38 -10.26 8.87
CA SER A 19 4.92 -9.54 7.71
C SER A 19 4.00 -9.64 6.49
N LYS A 20 3.40 -10.82 6.27
CA LYS A 20 2.40 -11.00 5.21
C LYS A 20 1.15 -10.12 5.46
N GLU A 21 0.63 -10.13 6.68
CA GLU A 21 -0.54 -9.34 7.06
C GLU A 21 -0.32 -7.83 6.88
N ILE A 22 0.80 -7.30 7.38
CA ILE A 22 1.14 -5.87 7.25
C ILE A 22 1.21 -5.46 5.77
N MET A 23 1.78 -6.32 4.91
CA MET A 23 1.84 -6.04 3.48
C MET A 23 0.47 -6.07 2.81
N LEU A 24 -0.42 -7.00 3.19
CA LEU A 24 -1.80 -7.01 2.69
C LEU A 24 -2.57 -5.76 3.11
N LYS A 25 -2.43 -5.33 4.37
CA LYS A 25 -3.04 -4.07 4.86
C LYS A 25 -2.49 -2.85 4.13
N THR A 26 -1.19 -2.85 3.82
CA THR A 26 -0.55 -1.77 3.05
C THR A 26 -1.11 -1.71 1.64
N ILE A 27 -1.26 -2.86 0.97
CA ILE A 27 -1.90 -2.95 -0.35
C ILE A 27 -3.33 -2.39 -0.28
N GLU A 28 -4.12 -2.84 0.69
CA GLU A 28 -5.49 -2.38 0.90
C GLU A 28 -5.57 -0.85 1.14
N PHE A 29 -4.67 -0.28 1.94
CA PHE A 29 -4.59 1.16 2.18
C PHE A 29 -4.47 1.95 0.87
N PHE A 30 -3.54 1.57 -0.01
CA PHE A 30 -3.33 2.27 -1.28
C PHE A 30 -4.45 2.01 -2.30
N GLU A 31 -5.01 0.80 -2.34
CA GLU A 31 -6.14 0.49 -3.22
C GLU A 31 -7.40 1.28 -2.82
N ASN A 32 -7.66 1.41 -1.51
CA ASN A 32 -8.77 2.22 -0.97
C ASN A 32 -8.57 3.72 -1.22
N LYS A 33 -7.33 4.21 -1.12
CA LYS A 33 -7.01 5.61 -1.45
C LYS A 33 -7.23 5.90 -2.94
N GLY A 34 -6.88 4.94 -3.79
CA GLY A 34 -7.13 4.97 -5.22
C GLY A 34 -6.10 5.78 -6.01
N LYS A 35 -5.86 5.35 -7.25
CA LYS A 35 -4.81 5.89 -8.13
C LYS A 35 -4.95 7.39 -8.43
N ALA A 36 -6.18 7.88 -8.57
CA ALA A 36 -6.42 9.30 -8.88
C ALA A 36 -5.96 10.19 -7.72
N LYS A 37 -6.36 9.84 -6.49
CA LYS A 37 -5.98 10.59 -5.29
C LYS A 37 -4.48 10.52 -5.00
N ILE A 38 -3.87 9.35 -5.18
CA ILE A 38 -2.42 9.19 -5.02
C ILE A 38 -1.64 10.14 -5.95
N LYS A 39 -2.08 10.26 -7.21
CA LYS A 39 -1.46 11.17 -8.18
C LYS A 39 -1.67 12.64 -7.83
N GLU A 40 -2.87 12.99 -7.40
CA GLU A 40 -3.18 14.35 -6.94
C GLU A 40 -2.28 14.72 -5.75
N ASP A 41 -2.20 13.87 -4.73
CA ASP A 41 -1.36 14.11 -3.56
C ASP A 41 0.13 14.24 -3.90
N ASP A 42 0.62 13.43 -4.86
CA ASP A 42 1.99 13.53 -5.38
C ASP A 42 2.24 14.86 -6.10
N HIS A 43 1.35 15.28 -7.00
CA HIS A 43 1.47 16.54 -7.74
C HIS A 43 1.39 17.77 -6.81
N GLU A 44 0.50 17.72 -5.83
CA GLU A 44 0.27 18.80 -4.87
C GLU A 44 1.29 18.78 -3.71
N ARG A 45 2.21 17.81 -3.68
CA ARG A 45 3.21 17.62 -2.61
C ARG A 45 2.55 17.56 -1.23
N VAL A 46 1.39 16.91 -1.16
CA VAL A 46 0.66 16.73 0.09
C VAL A 46 1.44 15.76 0.97
N TRP A 47 1.78 16.19 2.18
CA TRP A 47 2.48 15.35 3.13
C TRP A 47 1.60 14.17 3.57
N TYR A 48 2.16 12.96 3.56
CA TYR A 48 1.44 11.69 3.84
C TYR A 48 1.24 11.41 5.33
N SER A 49 0.63 12.33 6.08
CA SER A 49 0.30 12.14 7.50
C SER A 49 -0.63 10.94 7.72
N ASP A 50 -1.54 10.69 6.78
CA ASP A 50 -2.43 9.53 6.76
C ASP A 50 -1.68 8.19 6.71
N PHE A 51 -0.63 8.09 5.89
CA PHE A 51 0.20 6.90 5.81
C PHE A 51 1.04 6.69 7.07
N LEU A 52 1.55 7.77 7.67
CA LEU A 52 2.28 7.68 8.94
C LEU A 52 1.37 7.21 10.09
N GLU A 53 0.15 7.73 10.16
CA GLU A 53 -0.86 7.27 11.13
C GLU A 53 -1.28 5.81 10.87
N PHE A 54 -1.34 5.39 9.60
CA PHE A 54 -1.54 3.99 9.26
C PHE A 54 -0.39 3.09 9.74
N GLN A 55 0.87 3.49 9.53
CA GLN A 55 2.05 2.75 9.99
C GLN A 55 2.10 2.65 11.52
N LYS A 56 1.72 3.72 12.24
CA LYS A 56 1.69 3.74 13.70
C LYS A 56 0.68 2.74 14.30
N LYS A 57 -0.37 2.38 13.56
CA LYS A 57 -1.46 1.51 14.02
C LYS A 57 -1.21 0.01 13.77
N ASN A 58 -0.18 -0.37 13.01
CA ASN A 58 0.07 -1.76 12.56
C ASN A 58 1.44 -2.27 13.00
#